data_AF-A0A0S8DSK0-F1
#
_entry.id   AF-A0A0S8DSK0-F1
#
_cell.length_a   1.000
_cell.length_b   1.000
_cell.length_c   1.000
_cell.angle_alpha   90.00
_cell.angle_beta   90.00
_cell.angle_gamma   90.00
#
_symmetry.space_group_name_H-M   'P 1'
#
loop_
_entity.id
_entity.type
_entity.pdbx_description
1 polymer ?
#
loop_
_entity_poly.entity_id
_entity_poly.type
_entity_poly.pdbx_seq_one_letter_code
_entity_poly.pdbx_strand_id
1 'polypeptide(L)'
;MASKSARAQDLAKFEQRMTEFALDNGLTFLVLERHEAPVVSFHTYADVGAVDEVRGITGMAHLFEHMAFKGTKTIGTRDYKTEAEAMAKIDEAFLALKAEQRKGERADKARLEQLRNAMKEAQEQAQEYLVHDEYEEVFSREGSAGFNAYTSQDATQYIVSLPSNKIELWMMMESDRFANP
;
A
#
# COMPACT_ATOMS: atom_id res chain seq x y z
N MET A 1 31.84 34.66 -22.90
CA MET A 1 30.97 33.46 -22.90
C MET A 1 29.66 33.84 -22.24
N ALA A 2 28.56 33.91 -22.99
CA ALA A 2 27.26 34.31 -22.43
C ALA A 2 26.66 33.13 -21.67
N SER A 3 26.36 33.35 -20.39
CA SER A 3 25.59 32.45 -19.54
C SER A 3 24.22 32.23 -20.18
N LYS A 4 23.92 30.98 -20.58
CA LYS A 4 22.56 30.58 -20.95
C LYS A 4 21.75 30.51 -19.67
N SER A 5 21.13 31.64 -19.31
CA SER A 5 20.03 31.67 -18.36
C SER A 5 19.00 30.63 -18.81
N ALA A 6 18.76 29.63 -17.96
CA ALA A 6 17.70 28.65 -18.16
C ALA A 6 16.38 29.44 -18.25
N ARG A 7 15.76 29.48 -19.43
CA ARG A 7 14.44 30.06 -19.59
C ARG A 7 13.49 29.25 -18.73
N ALA A 8 12.78 29.92 -17.81
CA ALA A 8 11.67 29.34 -17.09
C ALA A 8 10.74 28.66 -18.10
N GLN A 9 10.36 27.40 -17.83
CA GLN A 9 9.33 26.74 -18.61
C GLN A 9 8.04 27.58 -18.50
N ASP A 10 7.48 27.93 -19.65
CA ASP A 10 6.21 28.65 -19.75
C ASP A 10 5.07 27.66 -19.42
N LEU A 11 4.31 27.93 -18.36
CA LEU A 11 3.24 27.06 -17.86
C LEU A 11 2.25 26.69 -18.97
N ALA A 12 1.89 27.64 -19.83
CA ALA A 12 0.96 27.41 -20.93
C ALA A 12 1.50 26.39 -21.96
N LYS A 13 2.82 26.34 -22.16
CA LYS A 13 3.44 25.33 -23.04
C LYS A 13 3.55 23.96 -22.38
N PHE A 14 3.61 23.93 -21.05
CA PHE A 14 3.62 22.69 -20.29
C PHE A 14 2.23 22.05 -20.30
N GLU A 15 1.19 22.84 -20.04
CA GLU A 15 -0.22 22.39 -20.11
C GLU A 15 -0.57 21.81 -21.49
N GLN A 16 -0.09 22.42 -22.58
CA GLN A 16 -0.29 21.90 -23.94
C GLN A 16 0.31 20.52 -24.20
N ARG A 17 1.26 20.06 -23.37
CA ARG A 17 1.89 18.74 -23.48
C ARG A 17 1.27 17.72 -22.54
N MET A 18 0.38 18.16 -21.64
CA MET A 18 -0.31 17.29 -20.70
C MET A 18 -1.53 16.68 -21.39
N THR A 19 -1.67 15.37 -21.31
CA THR A 19 -2.88 14.66 -21.72
C THR A 19 -3.66 14.29 -20.48
N GLU A 20 -4.92 14.71 -20.42
CA GLU A 20 -5.85 14.38 -19.35
C GLU A 20 -6.99 13.53 -19.90
N PHE A 21 -7.30 12.44 -19.22
CA PHE A 21 -8.47 11.62 -19.52
C PHE A 21 -8.95 10.89 -18.27
N ALA A 22 -10.24 10.58 -18.22
CA ALA A 22 -10.86 9.77 -17.17
C ALA A 22 -11.26 8.41 -17.72
N LEU A 23 -11.12 7.38 -16.88
CA LEU A 23 -11.64 6.04 -17.14
C LEU A 23 -13.11 5.94 -16.72
N ASP A 24 -13.81 4.90 -17.22
CA ASP A 24 -15.23 4.65 -16.91
C ASP A 24 -15.50 4.44 -15.41
N ASN A 25 -14.50 4.03 -14.63
CA ASN A 25 -14.58 3.85 -13.19
C ASN A 25 -14.33 5.16 -12.39
N GLY A 26 -14.11 6.29 -13.07
CA GLY A 26 -13.88 7.59 -12.45
C GLY A 26 -12.42 7.93 -12.13
N LEU A 27 -11.46 7.03 -12.44
CA LEU A 27 -10.04 7.32 -12.25
C LEU A 27 -9.53 8.30 -13.31
N THR A 28 -8.97 9.43 -12.87
CA THR A 28 -8.40 10.46 -13.74
C THR A 28 -6.90 10.26 -13.92
N PHE A 29 -6.44 10.25 -15.16
CA PHE A 29 -5.03 10.21 -15.53
C PHE A 29 -4.55 11.56 -16.03
N LEU A 30 -3.41 12.00 -15.50
CA LEU A 30 -2.64 13.13 -16.01
C LEU A 30 -1.30 12.60 -16.53
N VAL A 31 -1.11 12.66 -17.84
CA VAL A 31 0.07 12.09 -18.52
C VAL A 31 0.88 13.19 -19.16
N LEU A 32 2.16 13.26 -18.81
CA LEU A 32 3.13 14.15 -19.45
C LEU A 32 4.22 13.33 -20.13
N GLU A 33 4.21 13.32 -21.46
CA GLU A 33 5.21 12.60 -22.25
C GLU A 33 6.52 13.39 -22.39
N ARG A 34 7.63 12.70 -22.10
CA ARG A 34 8.98 13.25 -22.06
C ARG A 34 9.97 12.19 -22.56
N HIS A 35 10.62 12.46 -23.69
CA HIS A 35 11.57 11.52 -24.31
C HIS A 35 13.04 11.80 -23.91
N GLU A 36 13.28 12.61 -22.89
CA GLU A 36 14.65 12.95 -22.48
C GLU A 36 15.35 11.83 -21.69
N ALA A 37 14.59 10.94 -21.05
CA ALA A 37 15.11 9.80 -20.31
C ALA A 37 14.15 8.60 -20.45
N PRO A 38 14.65 7.35 -20.50
CA PRO A 38 13.82 6.14 -20.60
C PRO A 38 13.24 5.73 -19.24
N VAL A 39 12.61 6.67 -18.53
CA VAL A 39 12.05 6.51 -17.19
C VAL A 39 10.63 7.08 -17.17
N VAL A 40 9.74 6.41 -16.46
CA VAL A 40 8.41 6.91 -16.15
C VAL A 40 8.30 7.06 -14.64
N SER A 41 7.84 8.23 -14.18
CA SER A 41 7.53 8.49 -12.78
C SER A 41 6.02 8.40 -12.61
N PHE A 42 5.60 7.51 -11.73
CA PHE A 42 4.21 7.29 -11.39
C PHE A 42 3.87 7.96 -10.08
N HIS A 43 2.68 8.53 -10.03
CA HIS A 43 2.14 9.15 -8.84
C HIS A 43 0.65 8.86 -8.77
N THR A 44 0.25 8.10 -7.77
CA THR A 44 -1.15 7.87 -7.46
C THR A 44 -1.56 8.77 -6.31
N TYR A 45 -2.64 9.52 -6.53
CA TYR A 45 -3.21 10.43 -5.55
C TYR A 45 -4.57 9.89 -5.13
N ALA A 46 -4.71 9.52 -3.86
CA ALA A 46 -6.00 9.21 -3.26
C ALA A 46 -6.47 10.44 -2.47
N ASP A 47 -7.65 10.95 -2.82
CA ASP A 47 -8.33 12.10 -2.18
C ASP A 47 -8.95 11.66 -0.84
N VAL A 48 -8.07 11.25 0.07
CA VAL A 48 -8.39 10.83 1.44
C VAL A 48 -7.17 11.06 2.32
N GLY A 49 -7.35 11.66 3.49
CA GLY A 49 -6.26 11.89 4.44
C GLY A 49 -6.72 11.85 5.89
N ALA A 50 -5.92 12.45 6.77
CA ALA A 50 -6.21 12.48 8.20
C ALA A 50 -7.50 13.25 8.55
N VAL A 51 -7.96 14.19 7.70
CA VAL A 51 -9.20 14.95 7.95
C VAL A 51 -10.46 14.10 7.76
N ASP A 52 -10.36 13.03 6.98
CA ASP A 52 -11.46 12.12 6.70
C ASP A 52 -11.62 11.04 7.79
N GLU A 53 -10.76 11.05 8.80
CA GLU A 53 -10.80 10.09 9.90
C GLU A 53 -11.98 10.34 10.85
N VAL A 54 -12.54 9.26 11.37
CA VAL A 54 -13.63 9.34 12.35
C VAL A 54 -13.08 9.86 13.67
N ARG A 55 -13.69 10.91 14.20
CA ARG A 55 -13.28 11.49 15.49
C ARG A 55 -13.24 10.43 16.60
N GLY A 56 -12.08 10.27 17.22
CA GLY A 56 -11.82 9.26 18.25
C GLY A 56 -11.19 7.97 17.72
N ILE A 57 -11.06 7.81 16.41
CA ILE A 57 -10.36 6.73 15.72
C ILE A 57 -9.32 7.38 14.80
N THR A 58 -8.14 7.69 15.34
CA THR A 58 -7.10 8.45 14.64
C THR A 58 -5.95 7.58 14.15
N GLY A 59 -5.34 7.94 13.03
CA GLY A 59 -4.18 7.26 12.43
C GLY A 59 -4.55 6.12 11.48
N MET A 60 -5.81 6.02 11.08
CA MET A 60 -6.29 4.99 10.16
C MET A 60 -5.80 5.22 8.74
N ALA A 61 -5.82 6.46 8.25
CA ALA A 61 -5.36 6.76 6.89
C ALA A 61 -3.87 6.39 6.74
N HIS A 62 -3.05 6.79 7.71
CA HIS A 62 -1.65 6.41 7.77
C HIS A 62 -1.47 4.89 7.96
N LEU A 63 -2.29 4.22 8.78
CA LEU A 63 -2.23 2.75 8.89
C LEU A 63 -2.51 2.06 7.55
N PHE A 64 -3.55 2.48 6.83
CA PHE A 64 -3.89 1.92 5.52
C PHE A 64 -2.79 2.16 4.48
N GLU A 65 -2.12 3.30 4.53
CA GLU A 65 -0.92 3.56 3.72
C GLU A 65 0.16 2.49 3.94
N HIS A 66 0.51 2.18 5.20
CA HIS A 66 1.48 1.12 5.51
C HIS A 66 1.00 -0.26 5.05
N MET A 67 -0.28 -0.56 5.26
CA MET A 67 -0.87 -1.85 4.89
C MET A 67 -0.90 -2.06 3.38
N ALA A 68 -1.03 -1.00 2.59
CA ALA A 68 -0.99 -1.06 1.13
C ALA A 68 0.35 -1.56 0.56
N PHE A 69 1.41 -1.64 1.38
CA PHE A 69 2.69 -2.24 1.02
C PHE A 69 2.91 -3.66 1.55
N LYS A 70 2.01 -4.18 2.38
CA LYS A 70 2.18 -5.49 3.03
C LYS A 70 1.75 -6.68 2.17
N GLY A 71 1.28 -6.40 0.96
CA GLY A 71 0.84 -7.40 0.01
C GLY A 71 -0.58 -7.12 -0.45
N THR A 72 -1.05 -8.02 -1.28
CA THR A 72 -2.39 -8.09 -1.87
C THR A 72 -2.80 -9.55 -1.87
N LYS A 73 -3.96 -9.85 -2.43
CA LYS A 73 -4.38 -11.25 -2.66
C LYS A 73 -3.52 -11.99 -3.69
N THR A 74 -2.67 -11.27 -4.43
CA THR A 74 -1.83 -11.80 -5.50
C THR A 74 -0.33 -11.71 -5.18
N ILE A 75 0.08 -10.70 -4.40
CA ILE A 75 1.48 -10.36 -4.11
C ILE A 75 1.70 -10.39 -2.60
N GLY A 76 2.84 -10.89 -2.12
CA GLY A 76 3.14 -10.98 -0.69
C GLY A 76 2.63 -12.27 -0.04
N THR A 77 2.12 -13.22 -0.82
CA THR A 77 1.57 -14.48 -0.33
C THR A 77 1.82 -15.64 -1.28
N ARG A 78 2.11 -16.82 -0.74
CA ARG A 78 2.26 -18.07 -1.50
C ARG A 78 0.92 -18.73 -1.84
N ASP A 79 -0.08 -18.53 -0.99
CA ASP A 79 -1.43 -19.05 -1.15
C ASP A 79 -2.39 -18.23 -0.29
N TYR A 80 -2.95 -17.19 -0.91
CA TYR A 80 -3.87 -16.27 -0.24
C TYR A 80 -5.05 -16.99 0.42
N LYS A 81 -5.60 -18.04 -0.21
CA LYS A 81 -6.78 -18.71 0.31
C LYS A 81 -6.47 -19.39 1.64
N THR A 82 -5.37 -20.13 1.68
CA THR A 82 -4.96 -20.84 2.89
C THR A 82 -4.44 -19.86 3.95
N GLU A 83 -3.74 -18.81 3.55
CA GLU A 83 -3.33 -17.72 4.45
C GLU A 83 -4.54 -17.04 5.10
N ALA A 84 -5.58 -16.70 4.33
CA ALA A 84 -6.79 -16.07 4.85
C ALA A 84 -7.50 -16.97 5.89
N GLU A 85 -7.55 -18.28 5.65
CA GLU A 85 -8.05 -19.26 6.63
C GLU A 85 -7.18 -19.30 7.90
N ALA A 86 -5.85 -19.19 7.78
CA ALA A 86 -4.95 -19.11 8.91
C ALA A 86 -5.10 -17.79 9.70
N MET A 87 -5.23 -16.66 9.00
CA MET A 87 -5.48 -15.35 9.61
C MET A 87 -6.81 -15.32 10.36
N ALA A 88 -7.86 -15.95 9.85
CA ALA A 88 -9.14 -16.07 10.55
C ALA A 88 -9.01 -16.80 11.90
N LYS A 89 -8.11 -17.79 12.01
CA LYS A 89 -7.82 -18.47 13.28
C LYS A 89 -7.07 -17.56 14.25
N ILE A 90 -6.19 -16.69 13.76
CA ILE A 90 -5.53 -15.67 14.58
C ILE A 90 -6.58 -14.74 15.18
N ASP A 91 -7.53 -14.26 14.36
CA ASP A 91 -8.61 -13.38 14.81
C ASP A 91 -9.49 -14.05 15.86
N GLU A 92 -9.88 -15.30 15.63
CA GLU A 92 -10.66 -16.08 16.61
C GLU A 92 -9.90 -16.22 17.94
N ALA A 93 -8.63 -16.62 17.90
CA ALA A 93 -7.80 -16.77 19.08
C ALA A 93 -7.58 -15.43 19.81
N PHE A 94 -7.37 -14.34 19.06
CA PHE A 94 -7.19 -13.00 19.60
C PHE A 94 -8.47 -12.48 20.28
N LEU A 95 -9.63 -12.65 19.65
CA LEU A 95 -10.92 -12.26 20.22
C LEU A 95 -11.22 -13.04 21.50
N ALA A 96 -10.96 -14.35 21.50
CA ALA A 96 -11.09 -15.19 22.69
C ALA A 96 -10.14 -14.73 23.82
N LEU A 97 -8.88 -14.43 23.49
CA LEU A 97 -7.89 -13.92 24.43
C LEU A 97 -8.32 -12.57 25.02
N LYS A 98 -8.75 -11.62 24.19
CA LYS A 98 -9.29 -10.32 24.60
C LYS A 98 -10.51 -10.49 25.51
N ALA A 99 -11.42 -11.41 25.17
CA ALA A 99 -12.62 -11.67 25.96
C ALA A 99 -12.28 -12.18 27.37
N GLU A 100 -11.29 -13.07 27.47
CA GLU A 100 -10.82 -13.58 28.77
C GLU A 100 -10.10 -12.47 29.57
N GLN A 101 -9.23 -11.69 28.93
CA GLN A 101 -8.53 -10.56 29.56
C GLN A 101 -9.49 -9.51 30.13
N ARG A 102 -10.60 -9.24 29.44
CA ARG A 102 -11.64 -8.30 29.89
C ARG A 102 -12.32 -8.71 31.20
N LYS A 103 -12.18 -9.96 31.63
CA LYS A 103 -12.71 -10.41 32.94
C LYS A 103 -11.86 -9.92 34.12
N GLY A 104 -10.68 -9.36 33.87
CA GLY A 104 -9.80 -8.79 34.91
C GLY A 104 -9.41 -9.82 35.95
N GLU A 105 -9.67 -9.54 37.23
CA GLU A 105 -9.36 -10.46 38.34
C GLU A 105 -10.10 -11.79 38.28
N ARG A 106 -11.21 -11.87 37.53
CA ARG A 106 -11.98 -13.10 37.29
C ARG A 106 -11.48 -13.91 36.10
N ALA A 107 -10.42 -13.47 35.42
CA ALA A 107 -9.87 -14.19 34.30
C ALA A 107 -9.19 -15.49 34.75
N ASP A 108 -9.42 -16.56 34.00
CA ASP A 108 -8.73 -17.83 34.23
C ASP A 108 -7.30 -17.76 33.67
N LYS A 109 -6.31 -17.83 34.57
CA LYS A 109 -4.88 -17.75 34.21
C LYS A 109 -4.44 -18.90 33.31
N ALA A 110 -4.94 -20.12 33.54
CA ALA A 110 -4.59 -21.27 32.71
C ALA A 110 -5.18 -21.12 31.29
N ARG A 111 -6.42 -20.63 31.21
CA ARG A 111 -7.07 -20.32 29.94
C ARG A 111 -6.37 -19.18 29.18
N LEU A 112 -5.90 -18.15 29.88
CA LEU A 112 -5.13 -17.06 29.27
C LEU A 112 -3.84 -17.57 28.62
N GLU A 113 -3.09 -18.43 29.31
CA GLU A 113 -1.87 -19.05 28.74
C GLU A 113 -2.20 -19.95 27.56
N GLN A 114 -3.25 -20.77 27.65
CA GLN A 114 -3.70 -21.60 26.54
C GLN A 114 -4.06 -20.76 25.30
N LEU A 115 -4.81 -19.67 25.48
CA LEU A 115 -5.21 -18.79 24.39
C LEU A 115 -4.02 -18.03 23.79
N ARG A 116 -3.03 -17.65 24.60
CA ARG A 116 -1.77 -17.07 24.12
C ARG A 116 -0.99 -18.05 23.25
N ASN A 117 -0.88 -19.30 23.68
CA ASN A 117 -0.20 -20.33 22.89
C ASN A 117 -0.95 -20.63 21.60
N ALA A 118 -2.29 -20.77 21.65
CA ALA A 118 -3.11 -20.98 20.45
C ALA A 118 -2.97 -19.82 19.46
N MET A 119 -2.93 -18.57 19.94
CA MET A 119 -2.70 -17.41 19.10
C MET A 119 -1.30 -17.44 18.46
N LYS A 120 -0.26 -17.79 19.24
CA LYS A 120 1.11 -17.91 18.75
C LYS A 120 1.24 -18.98 17.66
N GLU A 121 0.65 -20.16 17.89
CA GLU A 121 0.64 -21.25 16.91
C GLU A 121 -0.10 -20.86 15.63
N ALA A 122 -1.24 -20.17 15.73
CA ALA A 122 -1.96 -19.65 14.57
C ALA A 122 -1.14 -18.61 13.80
N GLN A 123 -0.40 -17.74 14.50
CA GLN A 123 0.51 -16.78 13.89
C GLN A 123 1.66 -17.45 13.14
N GLU A 124 2.29 -18.48 13.73
CA GLU A 124 3.36 -19.25 13.12
C GLU A 124 2.86 -19.94 11.83
N GLN A 125 1.66 -20.53 11.85
CA GLN A 125 1.04 -21.13 10.66
C GLN A 125 0.79 -20.12 9.54
N ALA A 126 0.27 -18.92 9.87
CA ALA A 126 0.04 -17.89 8.87
C ALA A 126 1.36 -17.37 8.25
N GLN A 127 2.42 -17.25 9.05
CA GLN A 127 3.73 -16.80 8.58
C GLN A 127 4.36 -17.72 7.52
N GLU A 128 3.96 -18.99 7.42
CA GLU A 128 4.48 -19.90 6.39
C GLU A 128 4.07 -19.50 4.96
N TYR A 129 2.95 -18.77 4.84
CA TYR A 129 2.39 -18.33 3.57
C TYR A 129 2.83 -16.91 3.19
N LEU A 130 3.16 -16.09 4.17
CA LEU A 130 3.61 -14.71 3.98
C LEU A 130 4.96 -14.65 3.25
N VAL A 131 5.01 -13.83 2.21
CA VAL A 131 6.27 -13.47 1.53
C VAL A 131 6.60 -12.03 1.92
N HIS A 132 7.53 -11.89 2.87
CA HIS A 132 7.91 -10.59 3.41
C HIS A 132 8.41 -9.64 2.33
N ASP A 133 7.87 -8.41 2.35
CA ASP A 133 8.28 -7.26 1.54
C ASP A 133 8.27 -7.50 0.01
N GLU A 134 7.59 -8.56 -0.47
CA GLU A 134 7.54 -8.94 -1.88
C GLU A 134 7.05 -7.79 -2.76
N TYR A 135 6.09 -7.01 -2.27
CA TYR A 135 5.50 -5.90 -3.00
C TYR A 135 6.56 -4.85 -3.40
N GLU A 136 7.43 -4.45 -2.47
CA GLU A 136 8.54 -3.55 -2.74
C GLU A 136 9.63 -4.25 -3.57
N GLU A 137 9.93 -5.51 -3.26
CA GLU A 137 10.96 -6.27 -3.97
C GLU A 137 10.66 -6.43 -5.47
N VAL A 138 9.39 -6.61 -5.86
CA VAL A 138 8.98 -6.69 -7.27
C VAL A 138 9.41 -5.41 -8.02
N PHE A 139 9.18 -4.23 -7.44
CA PHE A 139 9.62 -2.98 -8.03
C PHE A 139 11.14 -2.82 -7.99
N SER A 140 11.78 -3.18 -6.88
CA SER A 140 13.23 -3.07 -6.70
C SER A 140 14.01 -3.92 -7.72
N ARG A 141 13.60 -5.17 -7.94
CA ARG A 141 14.19 -6.09 -8.93
C ARG A 141 14.13 -5.54 -10.36
N GLU A 142 13.14 -4.69 -10.63
CA GLU A 142 12.87 -4.11 -11.95
C GLU A 142 13.48 -2.71 -12.12
N GLY A 143 14.34 -2.29 -11.20
CA GLY A 143 15.12 -1.05 -11.30
C GLY A 143 14.34 0.18 -10.85
N SER A 144 13.39 0.03 -9.93
CA SER A 144 12.65 1.17 -9.39
C SER A 144 13.53 2.16 -8.62
N ALA A 145 13.08 3.41 -8.57
CA ALA A 145 13.67 4.46 -7.76
C ALA A 145 12.58 5.33 -7.11
N GLY A 146 12.81 5.78 -5.88
CA GLY A 146 11.89 6.66 -5.17
C GLY A 146 10.56 6.01 -4.82
N PHE A 147 10.53 4.68 -4.62
CA PHE A 147 9.38 3.96 -4.10
C PHE A 147 9.05 4.48 -2.69
N ASN A 148 7.88 5.09 -2.52
CA ASN A 148 7.45 5.65 -1.25
C ASN A 148 5.94 5.91 -1.22
N ALA A 149 5.41 6.15 -0.03
CA ALA A 149 4.12 6.83 0.14
C ALA A 149 4.19 7.85 1.27
N TYR A 150 3.14 8.66 1.34
CA TYR A 150 2.93 9.57 2.45
C TYR A 150 1.46 9.97 2.52
N THR A 151 0.95 10.00 3.75
CA THR A 151 -0.37 10.52 4.10
C THR A 151 -0.25 11.89 4.73
N SER A 152 -1.09 12.79 4.24
CA SER A 152 -1.24 14.17 4.69
C SER A 152 -2.63 14.38 5.29
N GLN A 153 -2.98 15.64 5.54
CA GLN A 153 -4.33 15.99 5.99
C GLN A 153 -5.38 15.62 4.95
N ASP A 154 -5.09 15.90 3.67
CA ASP A 154 -6.10 15.86 2.60
C ASP A 154 -5.86 14.73 1.58
N ALA A 155 -4.74 14.01 1.68
CA ALA A 155 -4.38 13.02 0.66
C ALA A 155 -3.41 11.95 1.15
N THR A 156 -3.53 10.77 0.57
CA THR A 156 -2.56 9.67 0.61
C THR A 156 -2.00 9.46 -0.78
N GLN A 157 -0.68 9.51 -0.90
CA GLN A 157 0.03 9.52 -2.18
C GLN A 157 1.02 8.37 -2.25
N TYR A 158 1.11 7.73 -3.41
CA TYR A 158 2.05 6.65 -3.70
C TYR A 158 2.91 7.03 -4.89
N ILE A 159 4.22 6.91 -4.76
CA ILE A 159 5.18 7.32 -5.78
C ILE A 159 6.16 6.20 -6.07
N VAL A 160 6.50 6.04 -7.35
CA VAL A 160 7.59 5.17 -7.81
C VAL A 160 8.02 5.61 -9.20
N SER A 161 9.32 5.56 -9.48
CA SER A 161 9.86 5.70 -10.83
C SER A 161 10.41 4.38 -11.33
N LEU A 162 10.20 4.07 -12.60
CA LEU A 162 10.61 2.82 -13.23
C LEU A 162 11.17 3.06 -14.64
N PRO A 163 11.98 2.12 -15.17
CA PRO A 163 12.30 2.07 -16.59
C PRO A 163 11.03 2.09 -17.46
N SER A 164 11.07 2.79 -18.59
CA SER A 164 9.87 3.01 -19.43
C SER A 164 9.26 1.73 -20.01
N ASN A 165 10.01 0.63 -20.05
CA ASN A 165 9.51 -0.69 -20.45
C ASN A 165 8.78 -1.45 -19.32
N LYS A 166 8.53 -0.82 -18.16
CA LYS A 166 7.86 -1.42 -16.99
C LYS A 166 6.52 -0.78 -16.65
N ILE A 167 5.92 -0.05 -17.59
CA ILE A 167 4.59 0.57 -17.41
C ILE A 167 3.53 -0.50 -17.09
N GLU A 168 3.52 -1.62 -17.81
CA GLU A 168 2.54 -2.70 -17.58
C GLU A 168 2.67 -3.31 -16.19
N LEU A 169 3.91 -3.47 -15.69
CA LEU A 169 4.16 -3.92 -14.33
C LEU A 169 3.55 -2.96 -13.30
N TRP A 170 3.79 -1.66 -13.47
CA TRP A 170 3.20 -0.66 -12.57
C TRP A 170 1.67 -0.71 -12.61
N MET A 171 1.07 -0.75 -13.81
CA MET A 171 -0.39 -0.81 -13.97
C MET A 171 -0.99 -2.03 -13.27
N MET A 172 -0.35 -3.19 -13.39
CA MET A 172 -0.79 -4.42 -12.73
C MET A 172 -0.70 -4.31 -11.21
N MET A 173 0.47 -3.89 -10.70
CA MET A 173 0.71 -3.76 -9.26
C MET A 173 -0.21 -2.72 -8.62
N GLU A 174 -0.34 -1.55 -9.25
CA GLU A 174 -1.18 -0.47 -8.74
C GLU A 174 -2.66 -0.86 -8.76
N SER A 175 -3.13 -1.49 -9.85
CA SER A 175 -4.50 -1.99 -9.92
C SER A 175 -4.79 -3.01 -8.81
N ASP A 176 -3.86 -3.93 -8.55
CA ASP A 176 -4.04 -4.97 -7.55
C ASP A 176 -4.02 -4.39 -6.12
N ARG A 177 -3.19 -3.38 -5.85
CA ARG A 177 -3.16 -2.67 -4.55
C ARG A 177 -4.51 -2.10 -4.16
N PHE A 178 -5.23 -1.49 -5.10
CA PHE A 178 -6.52 -0.85 -4.81
C PHE A 178 -7.71 -1.82 -4.92
N ALA A 179 -7.63 -2.82 -5.79
CA ALA A 179 -8.73 -3.78 -5.97
C ALA A 179 -8.69 -4.93 -4.96
N ASN A 180 -7.50 -5.38 -4.56
CA ASN A 180 -7.28 -6.59 -3.76
C ASN A 180 -6.28 -6.39 -2.60
N PRO A 181 -6.43 -5.35 -1.76
CA PRO A 181 -5.59 -5.18 -0.57
C PRO A 181 -5.79 -6.30 0.45
#